data_AF-A0A0R3K5W7-F1
#
_entry.id   AF-A0A0R3K5W7-F1
#
_cell.length_a   1.000
_cell.length_b   1.000
_cell.length_c   1.000
_cell.angle_alpha   90.00
_cell.angle_beta   90.00
_cell.angle_gamma   90.00
#
_symmetry.space_group_name_H-M   'P 1'
#
loop_
_entity.id
_entity.type
_entity.pdbx_description
1 polymer ?
#
loop_
_entity_poly.entity_id
_entity_poly.type
_entity_poly.pdbx_seq_one_letter_code
_entity_poly.pdbx_strand_id
1 'polypeptide(L)'
;MSDHGERDCDLLARAKLRPHASRVFAGARRWLWSEFSDPNDANREAQRRGQKRVSRQLWHLGAKIMEVDAFVRANPSRDIREVHPELVFLRLNDNEPLPSKKSAGGVALRRALLRQSGFRQIDRWLTHERSGAKPDDVLDACAVAIAAREPAGSVPEGAPPVDAHGLPMRIWF
;
A
#
# COMPACT_ATOMS: atom_id res chain seq x y z
N MET A 1 -8.56 -5.70 7.39
CA MET A 1 -7.65 -5.23 8.48
C MET A 1 -7.60 -6.27 9.57
N SER A 2 -6.46 -6.51 10.23
CA SER A 2 -6.41 -7.42 11.38
C SER A 2 -6.81 -6.72 12.68
N ASP A 3 -7.31 -7.48 13.65
CA ASP A 3 -7.76 -6.92 14.94
C ASP A 3 -6.59 -6.57 15.87
N HIS A 4 -5.46 -7.27 15.72
CA HIS A 4 -4.23 -7.02 16.47
C HIS A 4 -3.28 -6.05 15.75
N GLY A 5 -3.55 -5.73 14.48
CA GLY A 5 -2.81 -4.76 13.66
C GLY A 5 -1.57 -5.30 12.98
N GLU A 6 -1.22 -6.58 13.17
CA GLU A 6 -0.24 -7.28 12.33
C GLU A 6 -0.97 -8.12 11.28
N ARG A 7 -0.58 -7.96 10.01
CA ARG A 7 -1.01 -8.80 8.90
C ARG A 7 0.21 -9.48 8.30
N ASP A 8 0.12 -10.77 7.99
CA ASP A 8 1.23 -11.51 7.36
C ASP A 8 1.65 -10.87 6.03
N CYS A 9 0.67 -10.37 5.25
CA CYS A 9 0.95 -9.65 4.01
C CYS A 9 1.84 -8.41 4.23
N ASP A 10 1.66 -7.67 5.33
CA ASP A 10 2.48 -6.50 5.65
C ASP A 10 3.92 -6.91 6.01
N LEU A 11 4.07 -7.98 6.80
CA LEU A 11 5.38 -8.50 7.21
C LEU A 11 6.17 -9.05 6.02
N LEU A 12 5.51 -9.80 5.14
CA LEU A 12 6.11 -10.35 3.92
C LEU A 12 6.46 -9.24 2.92
N ALA A 13 5.58 -8.24 2.74
CA ALA A 13 5.87 -7.09 1.91
C ALA A 13 7.08 -6.30 2.44
N ARG A 14 7.17 -6.10 3.76
CA ARG A 14 8.32 -5.49 4.42
C ARG A 14 9.62 -6.25 4.20
N ALA A 15 9.57 -7.58 4.25
CA ALA A 15 10.71 -8.44 4.01
C ALA A 15 11.23 -8.30 2.57
N LYS A 16 10.32 -8.35 1.58
CA LYS A 16 10.65 -8.14 0.16
C LYS A 16 11.23 -6.76 -0.13
N LEU A 17 10.75 -5.72 0.56
CA LEU A 17 11.16 -4.34 0.32
C LEU A 17 12.40 -3.90 1.12
N ARG A 18 13.12 -4.81 1.80
CA ARG A 18 14.36 -4.43 2.49
C ARG A 18 15.39 -3.85 1.51
N PRO A 19 16.15 -2.81 1.91
CA PRO A 19 16.23 -2.21 3.25
C PRO A 19 15.12 -1.19 3.57
N HIS A 20 14.15 -0.97 2.68
CA HIS A 20 13.11 0.05 2.78
C HIS A 20 11.77 -0.44 3.34
N ALA A 21 11.81 -1.34 4.33
CA ALA A 21 10.63 -1.95 4.95
C ALA A 21 9.60 -0.92 5.47
N SER A 22 10.04 0.27 5.90
CA SER A 22 9.14 1.32 6.40
C SER A 22 8.18 1.89 5.35
N ARG A 23 8.34 1.55 4.06
CA ARG A 23 7.40 1.92 2.98
C ARG A 23 6.04 1.25 3.12
N VAL A 24 5.98 0.09 3.79
CA VAL A 24 4.71 -0.61 4.10
C VAL A 24 4.29 -0.28 5.52
N PHE A 25 3.17 0.42 5.66
CA PHE A 25 2.58 0.70 6.96
C PHE A 25 1.92 -0.55 7.52
N ALA A 26 2.05 -0.75 8.84
CA ALA A 26 1.43 -1.83 9.58
C ALA A 26 0.81 -1.25 10.86
N GLY A 27 -0.03 -2.01 11.55
CA GLY A 27 -0.69 -1.58 12.77
C GLY A 27 -2.12 -1.05 12.56
N ALA A 28 -2.67 -1.11 11.35
CA ALA A 28 -4.02 -0.66 11.08
C ALA A 28 -5.04 -1.60 11.74
N ARG A 29 -5.91 -1.03 12.57
CA ARG A 29 -6.98 -1.72 13.30
C ARG A 29 -8.22 -0.85 13.26
N ARG A 30 -9.40 -1.42 12.97
CA ARG A 30 -10.64 -0.65 12.80
C ARG A 30 -10.97 0.20 14.04
N TRP A 31 -10.79 -0.37 15.23
CA TRP A 31 -11.13 0.29 16.50
C TRP A 31 -10.43 1.63 16.72
N LEU A 32 -9.23 1.81 16.15
CA LEU A 32 -8.46 3.05 16.30
C LEU A 32 -9.23 4.27 15.79
N TRP A 33 -9.95 4.14 14.69
CA TRP A 33 -10.67 5.26 14.06
C TRP A 33 -12.18 5.23 14.32
N SER A 34 -12.74 4.10 14.76
CA SER A 34 -14.13 4.04 15.20
C SER A 34 -14.33 4.53 16.63
N GLU A 35 -13.32 4.39 17.50
CA GLU A 35 -13.42 4.76 18.92
C GLU A 35 -12.72 6.09 19.25
N PHE A 36 -11.78 6.55 18.42
CA PHE A 36 -10.95 7.72 18.73
C PHE A 36 -10.84 8.68 17.54
N SER A 37 -10.81 9.98 17.85
CA SER A 37 -10.56 11.07 16.89
C SER A 37 -9.17 11.69 17.05
N ASP A 38 -8.48 11.46 18.17
CA ASP A 38 -7.12 11.93 18.44
C ASP A 38 -6.07 10.78 18.41
N PRO A 39 -4.95 10.94 17.69
CA PRO A 39 -3.92 9.90 17.58
C PRO A 39 -3.17 9.62 18.89
N ASN A 40 -3.07 10.57 19.81
CA ASN A 40 -2.40 10.35 21.08
C ASN A 40 -3.29 9.52 22.00
N ASP A 41 -4.58 9.80 22.02
CA ASP A 41 -5.57 9.05 22.81
C ASP A 41 -5.66 7.60 22.34
N ALA A 42 -5.79 7.39 21.02
CA ALA A 42 -5.79 6.07 20.42
C ALA A 42 -4.50 5.29 20.71
N ASN A 43 -3.34 5.96 20.70
CA ASN A 43 -2.07 5.33 21.03
C ASN A 43 -1.92 5.00 22.51
N ARG A 44 -2.42 5.86 23.42
CA ARG A 44 -2.46 5.53 24.86
C ARG A 44 -3.31 4.29 25.09
N GLU A 45 -4.45 4.19 24.42
CA GLU A 45 -5.31 3.02 24.51
C GLU A 45 -4.65 1.77 23.90
N ALA A 46 -3.98 1.90 22.75
CA ALA A 46 -3.25 0.79 22.14
C ALA A 46 -2.22 0.22 23.12
N GLN A 47 -1.48 1.09 23.81
CA GLN A 47 -0.51 0.68 24.82
C GLN A 47 -1.17 -0.02 26.02
N ARG A 48 -2.31 0.48 26.53
CA ARG A 48 -3.07 -0.21 27.60
C ARG A 48 -3.52 -1.61 27.19
N ARG A 49 -3.89 -1.79 25.91
CA ARG A 49 -4.25 -3.09 25.33
C ARG A 49 -3.04 -3.98 24.97
N GLY A 50 -1.81 -3.56 25.28
CA GLY A 50 -0.59 -4.28 24.92
C GLY A 50 -0.28 -4.29 23.42
N GLN A 51 -0.87 -3.37 22.64
CA GLN A 51 -0.74 -3.29 21.20
C GLN A 51 0.27 -2.21 20.77
N LYS A 52 0.89 -2.41 19.60
CA LYS A 52 1.84 -1.45 19.01
C LYS A 52 1.16 -0.12 18.66
N ARG A 53 1.85 0.98 18.93
CA ARG A 53 1.44 2.33 18.52
C ARG A 53 1.34 2.44 16.99
N VAL A 54 0.44 3.27 16.50
CA VAL A 54 0.35 3.66 15.09
C VAL A 54 1.11 4.94 14.82
N SER A 55 1.73 5.01 13.65
CA SER A 55 2.43 6.21 13.18
C SER A 55 1.43 7.32 12.84
N ARG A 56 1.86 8.58 12.92
CA ARG A 56 1.04 9.73 12.46
C ARG A 56 0.67 9.62 10.99
N GLN A 57 1.55 9.06 10.16
CA GLN A 57 1.30 8.85 8.74
C GLN A 57 0.15 7.87 8.52
N LEU A 58 0.18 6.72 9.20
CA LEU A 58 -0.92 5.76 9.13
C LEU A 58 -2.22 6.35 9.69
N TRP A 59 -2.13 7.11 10.80
CA TRP A 59 -3.30 7.78 11.37
C TRP A 59 -3.99 8.71 10.37
N HIS A 60 -3.23 9.56 9.66
CA HIS A 60 -3.79 10.47 8.66
C HIS A 60 -4.40 9.76 7.45
N LEU A 61 -3.92 8.56 7.11
CA LEU A 61 -4.53 7.72 6.07
C LEU A 61 -5.76 6.95 6.57
N GLY A 62 -5.91 6.80 7.88
CA GLY A 62 -6.90 5.95 8.51
C GLY A 62 -8.34 6.21 8.11
N ALA A 63 -8.75 7.49 8.01
CA ALA A 63 -10.09 7.83 7.55
C ALA A 63 -10.38 7.25 6.15
N LYS A 64 -9.43 7.38 5.21
CA LYS A 64 -9.56 6.79 3.87
C LYS A 64 -9.48 5.28 3.87
N ILE A 65 -8.66 4.69 4.73
CA ILE A 65 -8.61 3.24 4.92
C ILE A 65 -9.97 2.71 5.42
N MET A 66 -10.62 3.41 6.35
CA MET A 66 -11.95 3.04 6.86
C MET A 66 -13.05 3.19 5.80
N GLU A 67 -12.99 4.25 4.97
CA GLU A 67 -13.90 4.41 3.81
C GLU A 67 -13.79 3.22 2.85
N VAL A 68 -12.55 2.83 2.47
CA VAL A 68 -12.30 1.69 1.59
C VAL A 68 -12.72 0.37 2.25
N ASP A 69 -12.44 0.18 3.54
CA ASP A 69 -12.86 -1.00 4.29
C ASP A 69 -14.38 -1.18 4.30
N ALA A 70 -15.12 -0.09 4.55
CA ALA A 70 -16.59 -0.10 4.46
C ALA A 70 -17.07 -0.42 3.04
N PHE A 71 -16.45 0.18 2.02
CA PHE A 71 -16.81 -0.06 0.63
C PHE A 71 -16.59 -1.52 0.21
N VAL A 72 -15.43 -2.10 0.55
CA VAL A 72 -15.11 -3.50 0.23
C VAL A 72 -16.11 -4.46 0.90
N ARG A 73 -16.40 -4.25 2.19
CA ARG A 73 -17.39 -5.08 2.92
C ARG A 73 -18.80 -4.98 2.32
N ALA A 74 -19.19 -3.81 1.85
CA ALA A 74 -20.49 -3.60 1.21
C ALA A 74 -20.58 -4.15 -0.22
N ASN A 75 -19.46 -4.57 -0.82
CA ASN A 75 -19.39 -5.00 -2.21
C ASN A 75 -18.67 -6.36 -2.37
N PRO A 76 -19.12 -7.44 -1.71
CA PRO A 76 -18.42 -8.73 -1.70
C PRO A 76 -18.31 -9.41 -3.07
N SER A 77 -19.17 -9.05 -4.03
CA SER A 77 -19.15 -9.60 -5.39
C SER A 77 -18.16 -8.87 -6.33
N ARG A 78 -17.58 -7.74 -5.91
CA ARG A 78 -16.61 -7.01 -6.73
C ARG A 78 -15.21 -7.58 -6.54
N ASP A 79 -14.46 -7.72 -7.62
CA ASP A 79 -13.04 -8.03 -7.54
C ASP A 79 -12.25 -6.78 -7.15
N ILE A 80 -11.99 -6.63 -5.85
CA ILE A 80 -11.21 -5.52 -5.28
C ILE A 80 -9.95 -6.10 -4.65
N ARG A 81 -8.80 -5.58 -5.08
CA ARG A 81 -7.48 -6.10 -4.70
C ARG A 81 -6.63 -4.98 -4.12
N GLU A 82 -6.06 -5.20 -2.94
CA GLU A 82 -5.05 -4.31 -2.36
C GLU A 82 -3.72 -4.50 -3.10
N VAL A 83 -3.12 -3.41 -3.58
CA VAL A 83 -1.84 -3.41 -4.33
C VAL A 83 -0.88 -2.44 -3.67
N HIS A 84 0.41 -2.82 -3.61
CA HIS A 84 1.46 -1.91 -3.13
C HIS A 84 2.43 -1.54 -4.26
N PRO A 85 2.52 -0.26 -4.67
CA PRO A 85 3.27 0.15 -5.87
C PRO A 85 4.76 -0.18 -5.78
N GLU A 86 5.37 -0.11 -4.59
CA GLU A 86 6.79 -0.45 -4.43
C GLU A 86 7.07 -1.94 -4.66
N LEU A 87 6.11 -2.85 -4.41
CA LEU A 87 6.29 -4.27 -4.75
C LEU A 87 6.23 -4.49 -6.26
N VAL A 88 5.35 -3.74 -6.95
CA VAL A 88 5.29 -3.76 -8.42
C VAL A 88 6.62 -3.25 -8.99
N PHE A 89 7.12 -2.11 -8.50
CA PHE A 89 8.40 -1.59 -8.96
C PHE A 89 9.56 -2.53 -8.67
N LEU A 90 9.57 -3.17 -7.51
CA LEU A 90 10.56 -4.20 -7.17
C LEU A 90 10.54 -5.32 -8.21
N ARG A 91 9.35 -5.84 -8.55
CA ARG A 91 9.18 -6.86 -9.60
C ARG A 91 9.68 -6.37 -10.96
N LEU A 92 9.31 -5.16 -11.37
CA LEU A 92 9.74 -4.59 -12.65
C LEU A 92 11.25 -4.36 -12.72
N ASN A 93 11.90 -4.21 -11.57
CA ASN A 93 13.34 -4.02 -11.44
C ASN A 93 14.06 -5.33 -11.10
N ASP A 94 13.58 -6.48 -11.60
CA ASP A 94 14.18 -7.80 -11.40
C ASP A 94 14.44 -8.20 -9.94
N ASN A 95 13.58 -7.73 -9.03
CA ASN A 95 13.69 -7.88 -7.57
C ASN A 95 14.89 -7.15 -6.92
N GLU A 96 15.51 -6.20 -7.63
CA GLU A 96 16.54 -5.34 -7.07
C GLU A 96 15.92 -4.12 -6.35
N PRO A 97 16.38 -3.77 -5.13
CA PRO A 97 15.86 -2.63 -4.39
C PRO A 97 15.99 -1.30 -5.15
N LEU A 98 14.90 -0.53 -5.17
CA LEU A 98 14.90 0.78 -5.82
C LEU A 98 15.31 1.89 -4.85
N PRO A 99 16.10 2.89 -5.32
CA PRO A 99 16.34 4.12 -4.59
C PRO A 99 15.04 4.82 -4.18
N SER A 100 15.15 5.71 -3.20
CA SER A 100 14.03 6.53 -2.72
C SER A 100 13.26 7.19 -3.86
N LYS A 101 11.92 7.08 -3.84
CA LYS A 101 11.06 7.78 -4.81
C LYS A 101 11.14 9.32 -4.74
N LYS A 102 11.83 9.85 -3.71
CA LYS A 102 12.13 11.29 -3.58
C LYS A 102 13.48 11.69 -4.20
N SER A 103 14.33 10.75 -4.59
CA SER A 103 15.60 11.07 -5.25
C SER A 103 15.41 11.16 -6.76
N ALA A 104 16.18 12.03 -7.42
CA ALA A 104 16.15 12.17 -8.88
C ALA A 104 16.41 10.81 -9.58
N GLY A 105 17.38 10.03 -9.08
CA GLY A 105 17.66 8.69 -9.60
C GLY A 105 16.52 7.70 -9.40
N GLY A 106 15.85 7.72 -8.23
CA GLY A 106 14.71 6.85 -7.96
C GLY A 106 13.48 7.18 -8.81
N VAL A 107 13.27 8.46 -9.13
CA VAL A 107 12.22 8.91 -10.06
C VAL A 107 12.56 8.50 -11.50
N ALA A 108 13.81 8.71 -11.93
CA ALA A 108 14.26 8.36 -13.27
C ALA A 108 14.15 6.84 -13.54
N LEU A 109 14.56 6.01 -12.58
CA LEU A 109 14.44 4.55 -12.68
C LEU A 109 12.97 4.11 -12.82
N ARG A 110 12.08 4.59 -11.95
CA ARG A 110 10.64 4.27 -12.03
C ARG A 110 10.04 4.69 -13.37
N ARG A 111 10.40 5.87 -13.91
CA ARG A 111 9.97 6.31 -15.25
C ARG A 111 10.44 5.35 -16.35
N ALA A 112 11.70 4.91 -16.30
CA ALA A 112 12.25 3.97 -17.29
C ALA A 112 11.49 2.64 -17.27
N LEU A 113 11.27 2.07 -16.07
CA LEU A 113 10.52 0.82 -15.88
C LEU A 113 9.08 0.92 -16.39
N LEU A 114 8.38 2.03 -16.11
CA LEU A 114 7.02 2.24 -16.59
C LEU A 114 6.96 2.38 -18.12
N ARG A 115 7.93 3.04 -18.75
CA ARG A 115 8.00 3.12 -20.22
C ARG A 115 8.20 1.75 -20.86
N GLN A 116 9.11 0.94 -20.30
CA GLN A 116 9.32 -0.44 -20.73
C GLN A 116 8.05 -1.28 -20.58
N SER A 117 7.23 -0.98 -19.56
CA SER A 117 5.94 -1.63 -19.29
C SER A 117 4.76 -1.10 -20.14
N GLY A 118 5.02 -0.15 -21.04
CA GLY A 118 4.05 0.38 -22.02
C GLY A 118 3.55 1.80 -21.77
N PHE A 119 3.91 2.46 -20.66
CA PHE A 119 3.53 3.85 -20.39
C PHE A 119 4.42 4.86 -21.10
N ARG A 120 4.35 4.89 -22.44
CA ARG A 120 5.18 5.76 -23.29
C ARG A 120 4.97 7.25 -23.02
N GLN A 121 3.80 7.63 -22.52
CA GLN A 121 3.43 9.03 -22.24
C GLN A 121 3.76 9.50 -20.81
N ILE A 122 4.43 8.69 -19.99
CA ILE A 122 4.65 9.01 -18.57
C ILE A 122 5.28 10.38 -18.34
N ASP A 123 6.19 10.80 -19.22
CA ASP A 123 6.83 12.10 -19.14
C ASP A 123 5.86 13.26 -19.30
N ARG A 124 4.98 13.15 -20.30
CA ARG A 124 3.95 14.14 -20.58
C ARG A 124 3.01 14.25 -19.39
N TRP A 125 2.62 13.12 -18.79
CA TRP A 125 1.77 13.09 -17.60
C TRP A 125 2.43 13.76 -16.39
N LEU A 126 3.72 13.53 -16.18
CA LEU A 126 4.45 14.11 -15.06
C LEU A 126 4.70 15.62 -15.19
N THR A 127 4.65 16.16 -16.41
CA THR A 127 5.05 17.55 -16.71
C THR A 127 3.90 18.46 -17.11
N HIS A 128 3.00 18.01 -17.99
CA HIS A 128 2.01 18.87 -18.64
C HIS A 128 0.55 18.52 -18.31
N GLU A 129 0.25 17.29 -17.85
CA GLU A 129 -1.13 16.79 -17.74
C GLU A 129 -1.55 16.39 -16.32
N ARG A 130 -0.80 16.79 -15.30
CA ARG A 130 -1.15 16.51 -13.90
C ARG A 130 -2.18 17.51 -13.37
N SER A 131 -3.35 17.02 -12.97
CA SER A 131 -4.43 17.81 -12.35
C SER A 131 -4.17 18.04 -10.85
N GLY A 132 -3.00 18.59 -10.50
CA GLY A 132 -2.59 18.79 -9.10
C GLY A 132 -2.08 17.54 -8.36
N ALA A 133 -2.14 16.37 -9.00
CA ALA A 133 -1.52 15.14 -8.47
C ALA A 133 0.00 15.31 -8.35
N LYS A 134 0.59 14.74 -7.29
CA LYS A 134 2.04 14.77 -7.15
C LYS A 134 2.68 13.80 -8.15
N PRO A 135 3.92 14.08 -8.59
CA PRO A 135 4.63 13.18 -9.51
C PRO A 135 4.70 11.74 -9.03
N ASP A 136 4.88 11.50 -7.73
CA ASP A 136 4.93 10.16 -7.16
C ASP A 136 3.57 9.46 -7.17
N ASP A 137 2.47 10.19 -6.96
CA ASP A 137 1.12 9.63 -7.07
C ASP A 137 0.83 9.11 -8.50
N VAL A 138 1.31 9.83 -9.53
CA VAL A 138 1.18 9.40 -10.94
C VAL A 138 1.97 8.13 -11.20
N LEU A 139 3.21 8.05 -10.70
CA LEU A 139 4.06 6.85 -10.83
C LEU A 139 3.43 5.65 -10.12
N ASP A 140 2.96 5.86 -8.88
CA ASP A 140 2.33 4.83 -8.07
C ASP A 140 1.03 4.32 -8.72
N ALA A 141 0.20 5.22 -9.28
CA ALA A 141 -1.00 4.84 -10.02
C ALA A 141 -0.69 4.00 -11.27
N CYS A 142 0.36 4.33 -12.01
CA CYS A 142 0.78 3.54 -13.17
C CYS A 142 1.25 2.14 -12.76
N ALA A 143 2.00 2.03 -11.66
CA ALA A 143 2.41 0.75 -11.11
C ALA A 143 1.21 -0.11 -10.69
N VAL A 144 0.24 0.48 -9.97
CA VAL A 144 -1.00 -0.22 -9.58
C VAL A 144 -1.80 -0.67 -10.81
N ALA A 145 -1.85 0.15 -11.87
CA ALA A 145 -2.51 -0.22 -13.12
C ALA A 145 -1.84 -1.43 -13.82
N ILE A 146 -0.51 -1.59 -13.72
CA ILE A 146 0.17 -2.79 -14.24
C ILE A 146 -0.28 -4.02 -13.47
N ALA A 147 -0.28 -3.98 -12.13
CA ALA A 147 -0.71 -5.10 -11.31
C ALA A 147 -2.21 -5.44 -11.49
N ALA A 148 -3.04 -4.44 -11.80
CA ALA A 148 -4.45 -4.65 -12.12
C ALA A 148 -4.64 -5.34 -13.48
N ARG A 149 -3.85 -4.96 -14.49
CA ARG A 149 -3.89 -5.57 -15.84
C ARG A 149 -3.30 -6.98 -15.84
N GLU A 150 -2.20 -7.16 -15.12
CA GLU A 150 -1.39 -8.38 -15.13
C GLU A 150 -0.90 -8.65 -13.69
N PRO A 151 -1.75 -9.27 -12.86
CA PRO A 151 -1.39 -9.64 -11.50
C PRO A 151 -0.34 -10.77 -11.58
N ALA A 152 0.88 -10.49 -11.11
CA ALA A 152 1.97 -11.46 -11.17
C ALA A 152 2.06 -12.31 -9.90
N GLY A 153 1.59 -11.79 -8.77
CA GLY A 153 1.54 -12.56 -7.53
C GLY A 153 0.94 -11.77 -6.37
N SER A 154 0.96 -12.39 -5.20
CA SER A 154 0.56 -11.75 -3.95
C SER A 154 1.44 -12.20 -2.79
N VAL A 155 1.43 -11.41 -1.72
CA VAL A 155 1.92 -11.82 -0.40
C VAL A 155 0.77 -11.86 0.60
N PRO A 156 0.59 -12.97 1.36
CA PRO A 156 1.24 -14.27 1.15
C PRO A 156 0.84 -14.91 -0.19
N GLU A 157 1.64 -15.89 -0.62
CA GLU A 157 1.31 -16.75 -1.76
C GLU A 157 0.25 -17.79 -1.32
N GLY A 158 -0.63 -18.19 -2.25
CA GLY A 158 -1.68 -19.17 -1.96
C GLY A 158 -2.89 -18.58 -1.21
N ALA A 159 -3.47 -19.38 -0.31
CA ALA A 159 -4.64 -18.98 0.49
C ALA A 159 -4.22 -18.07 1.64
N PRO A 160 -4.61 -16.78 1.65
CA PRO A 160 -4.23 -15.88 2.73
C PRO A 160 -5.14 -16.07 3.95
N PRO A 161 -4.68 -15.65 5.14
CA PRO A 161 -5.56 -15.40 6.27
C PRO A 161 -6.67 -14.41 5.91
N VAL A 162 -7.84 -14.57 6.53
CA VAL A 162 -8.95 -13.63 6.43
C VAL A 162 -9.09 -12.85 7.73
N ASP A 163 -9.64 -11.65 7.64
CA ASP A 163 -9.98 -10.87 8.84
C ASP A 163 -11.34 -11.26 9.45
N ALA A 164 -11.74 -10.59 10.54
CA ALA A 164 -12.99 -10.83 11.24
C ALA A 164 -14.27 -10.63 10.39
N HIS A 165 -14.16 -10.01 9.21
CA HIS A 165 -15.25 -9.87 8.25
C HIS A 165 -15.12 -10.82 7.05
N GLY A 166 -14.19 -11.79 7.11
CA GLY A 166 -13.94 -12.73 6.02
C GLY A 166 -13.18 -12.13 4.83
N LEU A 167 -12.61 -10.92 4.97
CA LEU A 167 -11.85 -10.31 3.87
C LEU A 167 -10.43 -10.87 3.82
N PRO A 168 -9.93 -11.33 2.65
CA PRO A 168 -8.59 -11.87 2.52
C PRO A 168 -7.52 -10.78 2.73
N MET A 169 -6.58 -11.04 3.64
CA MET A 169 -5.46 -10.14 3.91
C MET A 169 -4.28 -10.50 2.99
N ARG A 170 -4.27 -9.90 1.80
CA ARG A 170 -3.24 -10.11 0.77
C ARG A 170 -2.87 -8.79 0.09
N ILE A 171 -1.62 -8.67 -0.33
CA ILE A 171 -1.14 -7.55 -1.15
C ILE A 171 -0.67 -8.10 -2.49
N TRP A 172 -1.23 -7.60 -3.59
CA TRP A 172 -0.90 -7.97 -4.96
C TRP A 172 0.20 -7.06 -5.54
N PHE A 173 0.93 -7.57 -6.56
CA PHE A 173 1.94 -6.83 -7.32
C PHE A 173 2.19 -7.40 -8.73
#